data_AF-A0A4V1T0C3-F1
#
_entry.id   AF-A0A4V1T0C3-F1
#
_cell.length_a   1.000
_cell.length_b   1.000
_cell.length_c   1.000
_cell.angle_alpha   90.00
_cell.angle_beta   90.00
_cell.angle_gamma   90.00
#
_symmetry.space_group_name_H-M   'P 1'
#
loop_
_entity.id
_entity.type
_entity.pdbx_description
1 polymer ?
#
loop_
_entity_poly.entity_id
_entity_poly.type
_entity_poly.pdbx_seq_one_letter_code
_entity_poly.pdbx_strand_id
1 'polypeptide(L)'
;MNYFLNNIPERPQKPRSSGFTMVMDKGLSLRQVEDFIEVSGQHTDIVKLGWATSYVTPNLTEKLKLYRDAGIPVYFGGTLFEAFIVRGQFDDYRRTLDKYQMDYAEISDGSITIDHDEKCNY
;
A
#
# COMPACT_ATOMS: atom_id res chain seq x y z
N MET A 1 -21.89 -8.71 9.30
CA MET A 1 -22.85 -7.77 9.92
C MET A 1 -23.63 -8.56 10.96
N ASN A 2 -23.65 -8.10 12.22
CA ASN A 2 -24.15 -8.91 13.35
C ASN A 2 -25.65 -8.70 13.64
N TYR A 3 -26.26 -7.66 13.08
CA TYR A 3 -27.66 -7.29 13.27
C TYR A 3 -28.19 -6.59 12.02
N PHE A 4 -29.52 -6.55 11.90
CA PHE A 4 -30.22 -5.97 10.75
C PHE A 4 -30.52 -4.48 10.98
N LEU A 5 -30.28 -3.66 9.96
CA LEU A 5 -30.61 -2.24 9.93
C LEU A 5 -31.33 -1.92 8.61
N ASN A 6 -32.44 -1.19 8.68
CA ASN A 6 -33.14 -0.70 7.50
C ASN A 6 -32.34 0.43 6.82
N ASN A 7 -32.51 0.56 5.51
CA ASN A 7 -32.04 1.71 4.71
C ASN A 7 -30.52 1.94 4.74
N ILE A 8 -29.72 0.88 4.85
CA ILE A 8 -28.25 0.96 4.74
C ILE A 8 -27.85 0.92 3.25
N PRO A 9 -26.93 1.79 2.79
CA PRO A 9 -26.41 1.75 1.43
C PRO A 9 -25.75 0.41 1.11
N GLU A 10 -25.90 -0.06 -0.13
CA GLU A 10 -25.20 -1.26 -0.60
C GLU A 10 -23.69 -1.03 -0.62
N ARG A 11 -22.92 -1.99 -0.07
CA ARG A 11 -21.46 -2.01 -0.20
C ARG A 11 -21.07 -3.05 -1.25
N PRO A 12 -20.30 -2.67 -2.29
CA PRO A 12 -19.77 -3.62 -3.25
C PRO A 12 -18.96 -4.73 -2.58
N GLN A 13 -19.04 -5.94 -3.13
CA GLN A 13 -18.18 -7.06 -2.73
C GLN A 13 -16.81 -6.95 -3.38
N LYS A 14 -15.80 -7.61 -2.79
CA LYS A 14 -14.47 -7.71 -3.41
C LYS A 14 -14.53 -8.65 -4.64
N PRO A 15 -13.72 -8.41 -5.69
CA PRO A 15 -12.85 -7.24 -5.90
C PRO A 15 -13.66 -5.98 -6.24
N ARG A 16 -13.33 -4.86 -5.60
CA ARG A 16 -14.09 -3.61 -5.71
C ARG A 16 -13.52 -2.70 -6.80
N SER A 17 -14.38 -2.15 -7.63
CA SER A 17 -14.05 -1.04 -8.55
C SER A 17 -14.61 0.31 -8.09
N SER A 18 -15.47 0.31 -7.06
CA SER A 18 -16.04 1.49 -6.43
C SER A 18 -16.24 1.24 -4.92
N GLY A 19 -16.35 2.30 -4.12
CA GLY A 19 -16.35 2.16 -2.64
C GLY A 19 -15.03 1.59 -2.09
N PHE A 20 -13.94 1.83 -2.82
CA PHE A 20 -12.62 1.28 -2.59
C PHE A 20 -11.98 1.90 -1.35
N THR A 21 -11.38 1.08 -0.51
CA THR A 21 -10.76 1.49 0.75
C THR A 21 -9.26 1.21 0.71
N MET A 22 -8.48 2.29 0.63
CA MET A 22 -7.04 2.24 0.83
C MET A 22 -6.72 2.55 2.30
N VAL A 23 -5.97 1.67 2.95
CA VAL A 23 -5.52 1.86 4.33
C VAL A 23 -4.02 2.16 4.36
N MET A 24 -3.62 3.16 5.14
CA MET A 24 -2.21 3.48 5.34
C MET A 24 -1.66 2.79 6.59
N ASP A 25 -0.72 1.87 6.41
CA ASP A 25 0.13 1.33 7.47
C ASP A 25 1.30 2.30 7.71
N LYS A 26 1.31 2.93 8.89
CA LYS A 26 2.34 3.91 9.29
C LYS A 26 3.47 3.30 10.14
N GLY A 27 3.57 1.97 10.19
CA GLY A 27 4.53 1.27 11.05
C GLY A 27 3.89 0.28 12.03
N LEU A 28 2.78 -0.36 11.65
CA LEU A 28 2.18 -1.44 12.45
C LEU A 28 3.19 -2.58 12.65
N SER A 29 3.24 -3.15 13.85
CA SER A 29 3.94 -4.41 14.08
C SER A 29 3.22 -5.58 13.40
N LEU A 30 3.87 -6.75 13.31
CA LEU A 30 3.25 -7.96 12.72
C LEU A 30 1.93 -8.32 13.41
N ARG A 31 1.88 -8.31 14.74
CA ARG A 31 0.67 -8.60 15.51
C ARG A 31 -0.44 -7.60 15.25
N GLN A 32 -0.10 -6.31 15.15
CA GLN A 32 -1.10 -5.29 14.81
C GLN A 32 -1.63 -5.45 13.38
N VAL A 33 -0.83 -5.98 12.46
CA VAL A 33 -1.29 -6.34 11.11
C VAL A 33 -2.26 -7.52 11.16
N GLU A 34 -1.97 -8.55 11.95
CA GLU A 34 -2.89 -9.67 12.18
C GLU A 34 -4.23 -9.19 12.78
N ASP A 35 -4.18 -8.42 13.86
CA ASP A 35 -5.35 -7.83 14.51
C ASP A 35 -6.16 -6.94 13.54
N PHE A 36 -5.44 -6.16 12.70
CA PHE A 36 -6.06 -5.32 11.68
C PHE A 36 -6.77 -6.16 10.60
N ILE A 37 -6.11 -7.20 10.10
CA ILE A 37 -6.66 -8.09 9.07
C ILE A 37 -7.90 -8.81 9.60
N GLU A 38 -7.86 -9.32 10.84
CA GLU A 38 -8.97 -10.02 11.49
C GLU A 38 -10.23 -9.14 11.50
N VAL A 39 -10.11 -7.89 11.94
CA VAL A 39 -11.25 -7.00 12.14
C VAL A 39 -11.67 -6.27 10.86
N SER A 40 -10.70 -5.85 10.04
CA SER A 40 -10.92 -4.88 8.95
C SER A 40 -10.55 -5.41 7.56
N GLY A 41 -10.05 -6.63 7.43
CA GLY A 41 -9.57 -7.19 6.15
C GLY A 41 -10.64 -7.24 5.07
N GLN A 42 -11.90 -7.57 5.41
CA GLN A 42 -13.03 -7.57 4.46
C GLN A 42 -13.37 -6.17 3.93
N HIS A 43 -13.03 -5.14 4.70
CA HIS A 43 -13.31 -3.73 4.37
C HIS A 43 -12.12 -3.01 3.74
N THR A 44 -10.94 -3.63 3.69
CA THR A 44 -9.70 -3.05 3.15
C THR A 44 -9.40 -3.62 1.77
N ASP A 45 -9.22 -2.78 0.76
CA ASP A 45 -8.96 -3.24 -0.62
C ASP A 45 -7.49 -3.21 -1.01
N ILE A 46 -6.71 -2.28 -0.44
CA ILE A 46 -5.27 -2.19 -0.63
C ILE A 46 -4.63 -1.50 0.58
N VAL A 47 -3.37 -1.84 0.87
CA VAL A 47 -2.59 -1.19 1.92
C VAL A 47 -1.41 -0.42 1.34
N LYS A 48 -1.25 0.81 1.80
CA LYS A 48 -0.02 1.59 1.59
C LYS A 48 0.89 1.45 2.80
N LEU A 49 2.13 1.00 2.60
CA LEU A 49 3.18 1.26 3.60
C LEU A 49 3.60 2.73 3.46
N GLY A 50 3.22 3.55 4.44
CA GLY A 50 3.30 4.99 4.33
C GLY A 50 4.72 5.50 4.07
N TRP A 51 4.86 6.50 3.20
CA TRP A 51 6.12 7.20 2.93
C TRP A 51 7.25 6.20 2.59
N ALA A 52 8.35 6.22 3.36
CA ALA A 52 9.45 5.25 3.30
C ALA A 52 9.46 4.29 4.52
N THR A 53 8.31 4.03 5.17
CA THR A 53 8.28 3.13 6.35
C THR A 53 8.76 1.71 6.03
N SER A 54 8.62 1.26 4.78
CA SER A 54 9.17 -0.02 4.33
C SER A 54 10.70 -0.09 4.48
N TYR A 55 11.41 1.03 4.31
CA TYR A 55 12.88 1.09 4.47
C TYR A 55 13.34 0.78 5.90
N VAL A 56 12.54 1.15 6.90
CA VAL A 56 12.88 1.01 8.33
C VAL A 56 12.12 -0.11 9.05
N THR A 57 11.24 -0.84 8.36
CA THR A 57 10.50 -1.95 8.95
C THR A 57 11.40 -3.20 9.01
N PRO A 58 11.80 -3.67 10.22
CA PRO A 58 12.80 -4.74 10.33
C PRO A 58 12.33 -6.10 9.78
N ASN A 59 11.02 -6.38 9.88
CA ASN A 59 10.40 -7.64 9.44
C ASN A 59 9.49 -7.41 8.23
N LEU A 60 10.00 -6.68 7.23
CA LEU A 60 9.20 -6.27 6.07
C LEU A 60 8.66 -7.47 5.30
N THR A 61 9.47 -8.51 5.07
CA THR A 61 9.07 -9.70 4.33
C THR A 61 7.90 -10.42 4.99
N GLU A 62 7.97 -10.61 6.31
CA GLU A 62 6.93 -11.24 7.12
C GLU A 62 5.65 -10.40 7.11
N LYS A 63 5.78 -9.07 7.24
CA LYS A 63 4.63 -8.15 7.16
C LYS A 63 3.93 -8.26 5.81
N LEU A 64 4.67 -8.22 4.70
CA LEU A 64 4.11 -8.33 3.37
C LEU A 64 3.44 -9.69 3.15
N LYS A 65 4.02 -10.76 3.72
CA LYS A 65 3.41 -12.09 3.67
C LYS A 65 2.04 -12.10 4.35
N LEU A 66 1.88 -11.49 5.52
CA LEU A 66 0.58 -11.42 6.22
C LEU A 66 -0.51 -10.78 5.34
N TYR A 67 -0.21 -9.63 4.73
CA TYR A 67 -1.17 -8.98 3.83
C TYR A 67 -1.46 -9.83 2.58
N ARG A 68 -0.43 -10.44 1.98
CA ARG A 68 -0.57 -11.31 0.80
C ARG A 68 -1.42 -12.54 1.09
N ASP A 69 -1.17 -13.22 2.21
CA ASP A 69 -1.95 -14.39 2.64
C ASP A 69 -3.43 -14.02 2.88
N ALA A 70 -3.69 -12.78 3.32
CA ALA A 70 -5.04 -12.24 3.48
C ALA A 70 -5.69 -11.75 2.17
N GLY A 71 -4.99 -11.87 1.03
CA GLY A 71 -5.46 -11.38 -0.27
C GLY A 71 -5.59 -9.85 -0.34
N ILE A 72 -4.80 -9.12 0.45
CA ILE A 72 -4.78 -7.66 0.46
C ILE A 72 -3.50 -7.19 -0.25
N PRO A 73 -3.61 -6.56 -1.44
CA PRO A 73 -2.44 -6.02 -2.12
C PRO A 73 -1.79 -4.90 -1.29
N VAL A 74 -0.48 -4.75 -1.45
CA VAL A 74 0.32 -3.74 -0.76
C VAL A 74 1.16 -2.98 -1.78
N TYR A 75 1.37 -1.68 -1.53
CA TYR A 75 2.34 -0.88 -2.26
C TYR A 75 3.12 0.03 -1.30
N PHE A 76 4.30 0.47 -1.74
CA PHE A 76 5.11 1.43 -1.00
C PHE A 76 4.67 2.85 -1.32
N GLY A 77 4.77 3.76 -0.33
CA GLY A 77 4.40 5.15 -0.53
C GLY A 77 5.29 5.88 -1.53
N GLY A 78 4.70 6.84 -2.23
CA GLY A 78 5.37 7.56 -3.32
C GLY A 78 6.57 8.38 -2.85
N THR A 79 6.63 8.79 -1.58
CA THR A 79 7.83 9.42 -1.02
C THR A 79 9.06 8.49 -1.03
N LEU A 80 8.87 7.16 -0.98
CA LEU A 80 9.98 6.23 -1.20
C LEU A 80 10.47 6.32 -2.65
N PHE A 81 9.54 6.35 -3.62
CA PHE A 81 9.87 6.57 -5.03
C PHE A 81 10.64 7.88 -5.20
N GLU A 82 10.14 8.99 -4.66
CA GLU A 82 10.80 10.30 -4.70
C GLU A 82 12.22 10.27 -4.11
N ALA A 83 12.41 9.50 -3.02
CA ALA A 83 13.74 9.33 -2.42
C ALA A 83 14.73 8.59 -3.35
N PHE A 84 14.27 7.64 -4.17
CA PHE A 84 15.10 7.04 -5.21
C PHE A 84 15.34 8.00 -6.37
N ILE A 85 14.31 8.73 -6.82
CA ILE A 85 14.41 9.65 -7.97
C ILE A 85 15.40 10.77 -7.73
N VAL A 86 15.35 11.43 -6.56
CA VAL A 86 16.28 12.53 -6.23
C VAL A 86 17.76 12.09 -6.18
N ARG A 87 18.01 10.77 -6.15
CA ARG A 87 19.35 10.17 -6.18
C ARG A 87 19.73 9.60 -7.55
N GLY A 88 18.88 9.74 -8.57
CA GLY A 88 19.10 9.12 -9.88
C GLY A 88 19.00 7.59 -9.85
N GLN A 89 18.28 7.02 -8.87
CA GLN A 89 18.24 5.59 -8.58
C GLN A 89 16.93 4.91 -8.99
N PHE A 90 16.33 5.31 -10.11
CA PHE A 90 15.06 4.71 -10.57
C PHE A 90 15.19 3.20 -10.83
N ASP A 91 16.32 2.74 -11.34
CA ASP A 91 16.56 1.31 -11.56
C ASP A 91 16.65 0.52 -10.25
N ASP A 92 17.17 1.13 -9.17
CA ASP A 92 17.17 0.52 -7.84
C ASP A 92 15.75 0.46 -7.26
N TYR A 93 14.91 1.47 -7.53
CA TYR A 93 13.51 1.45 -7.15
C TYR A 93 12.78 0.26 -7.81
N ARG A 94 12.94 0.08 -9.12
CA ARG A 94 12.35 -1.06 -9.86
C ARG A 94 12.82 -2.40 -9.31
N ARG A 95 14.14 -2.57 -9.10
CA ARG A 95 14.70 -3.77 -8.45
C ARG A 95 14.14 -4.01 -7.05
N THR A 96 13.86 -2.94 -6.31
CA THR A 96 13.26 -3.04 -4.97
C THR A 96 11.82 -3.55 -5.05
N LEU A 97 11.02 -3.05 -5.99
CA LEU A 97 9.66 -3.55 -6.23
C LEU A 97 9.68 -5.03 -6.63
N ASP A 98 10.57 -5.42 -7.55
CA ASP A 98 10.75 -6.82 -7.98
C ASP A 98 11.14 -7.73 -6.81
N LYS A 99 12.13 -7.31 -6.00
CA LYS A 99 12.61 -8.05 -4.83
C LYS A 99 11.48 -8.38 -3.85
N TYR A 100 10.57 -7.43 -3.61
CA TYR A 100 9.46 -7.59 -2.69
C TYR A 100 8.18 -8.09 -3.37
N GLN A 101 8.21 -8.32 -4.69
CA GLN A 101 7.08 -8.78 -5.50
C GLN A 101 5.87 -7.84 -5.35
N MET A 102 6.09 -6.55 -5.61
CA MET A 102 5.04 -5.54 -5.57
C MET A 102 4.31 -5.47 -6.92
N ASP A 103 2.98 -5.66 -6.89
CA ASP A 103 2.12 -5.55 -8.08
C ASP A 103 1.71 -4.09 -8.39
N TYR A 104 1.92 -3.18 -7.43
CA TYR A 104 1.49 -1.78 -7.49
C TYR A 104 2.61 -0.84 -7.04
N ALA A 105 2.66 0.34 -7.63
CA ALA A 105 3.56 1.44 -7.28
C ALA A 105 2.78 2.75 -7.15
N GLU A 106 3.18 3.62 -6.22
CA GLU A 106 2.71 5.01 -6.13
C GLU A 106 3.80 5.93 -6.68
N ILE A 107 3.47 6.68 -7.72
CA ILE A 107 4.32 7.72 -8.33
C ILE A 107 3.83 9.08 -7.82
N SER A 108 4.73 9.86 -7.22
CA SER A 108 4.41 11.17 -6.66
C SER A 108 5.59 12.14 -6.76
N ASP A 109 5.29 13.41 -6.52
CA ASP A 109 6.17 14.58 -6.55
C ASP A 109 5.76 15.54 -5.40
N GLY A 110 5.42 14.98 -4.23
CA GLY A 110 4.92 15.75 -3.10
C GLY A 110 6.02 16.40 -2.24
N SER A 111 7.23 15.85 -2.28
CA SER A 111 8.42 16.29 -1.54
C SER A 111 9.56 16.74 -2.45
N ILE A 112 9.53 16.39 -3.73
CA ILE A 112 10.42 16.89 -4.78
C ILE A 112 9.60 17.46 -5.94
N THR A 113 10.18 18.40 -6.70
CA THR A 113 9.54 18.91 -7.91
C THR A 113 10.04 18.11 -9.10
N ILE A 114 9.10 17.47 -9.81
CA ILE A 114 9.33 16.79 -11.08
C ILE A 114 8.45 17.50 -12.11
N ASP A 115 8.95 17.70 -13.33
CA ASP A 115 8.08 18.15 -14.42
C ASP A 115 6.95 17.12 -14.64
N HIS A 116 5.74 17.57 -15.02
CA HIS A 116 4.60 16.67 -15.14
C HIS A 116 4.80 15.62 -16.23
N ASP A 117 5.36 16.03 -17.38
CA ASP A 117 5.60 15.12 -18.49
C ASP A 117 6.71 14.13 -18.14
N GLU A 118 7.74 14.59 -17.43
CA GLU A 118 8.76 13.71 -16.84
C GLU A 118 8.14 12.70 -15.86
N LYS A 119 7.23 13.14 -14.98
CA LYS A 119 6.55 12.26 -14.02
C LYS A 119 5.75 11.16 -14.71
N CYS A 120 5.08 11.47 -15.82
CA CYS A 120 4.33 10.51 -16.62
C CYS A 120 5.19 9.49 -17.37
N ASN A 121 6.51 9.71 -17.48
CA ASN A 121 7.45 8.78 -18.10
C ASN A 121 8.04 7.73 -17.12
N TYR A 122 7.81 7.88 -15.82
CA TYR A 122 8.14 6.87 -14.81
C TYR A 122 7.08 5.77 -14.74
#